data_AF-A0A2E3Q156-F1
#
_entry.id   AF-A0A2E3Q156-F1
#
_cell.length_a   1.000
_cell.length_b   1.000
_cell.length_c   1.000
_cell.angle_alpha   90.00
_cell.angle_beta   90.00
_cell.angle_gamma   90.00
#
_symmetry.space_group_name_H-M   'P 1'
#
loop_
_entity.id
_entity.type
_entity.pdbx_description
1 polymer ?
#
loop_
_entity_poly.entity_id
_entity_poly.type
_entity_poly.pdbx_seq_one_letter_code
_entity_poly.pdbx_strand_id
1 'polypeptide(L)'
;MPILSRFALVFAVALAALFDSPASARFQAAGKEPPPWPVLLGAKVALCERNRPIVSRVVLVPDPDTWLQEVARWSPAGQWPVLFESDPHTAAFIRAFQPEEIVRVPATARRLPDDPERRRAMMLGACRIAWGASDPREPQVEQFKRFGWKPPGFAATTPGDPAWTAAVTLAAGRGLPLVFLEGEPTPVDGEMSSVELQRLEQGLRTAAEETGWTWRSLGDDLDAVAICRAMPVRCRTTPPAGARVSLGGRDPGDGPYATTDALCRHDDGSRWAYVGWIWGDEGRSAAMAMSSLFLQRRNAWLVSGYRKSGPWDSYAVEEAAVELAEAGYASLFFEDDKADLEAWRRMLLGGFPADILYLNSHGMAWKFHLFEDEAAWPQDMPFLRRPMALSMVHSFSLQRPGETNTVGGRALRRGVYACIGSVDEPYLTAFVPPILQTRRIRAGVPFLLAGRQWPGSGPMSGIWKITTIGDPFMIAPPPAMFEVSTTPLAEAAPIPDAEPLIDVAREDMRAIAGDPARSFDAVRRLVLLGRDELAIELWERIGENGDPAAVSAAAPAVLDPLFRGRRWNEFVDLGFRRCETLRNPRGLDR
;
A
#
# COMPACT_ATOMS: atom_id res chain seq x y z
N MET A 1 -55.12 -59.16 20.24
CA MET A 1 -56.28 -58.33 20.63
C MET A 1 -56.89 -58.91 21.89
N PRO A 2 -57.47 -58.10 22.81
CA PRO A 2 -57.22 -56.69 23.14
C PRO A 2 -56.47 -56.67 24.52
N ILE A 3 -56.48 -55.68 25.44
CA ILE A 3 -56.99 -54.30 25.50
C ILE A 3 -55.84 -53.41 26.05
N LEU A 4 -55.09 -52.72 25.18
CA LEU A 4 -54.04 -51.76 25.58
C LEU A 4 -53.91 -50.65 24.51
N SER A 5 -54.95 -49.82 24.37
CA SER A 5 -55.00 -48.79 23.30
C SER A 5 -55.73 -47.49 23.66
N ARG A 6 -55.80 -47.11 24.95
CA ARG A 6 -56.46 -45.85 25.37
C ARG A 6 -55.68 -44.90 26.29
N PHE A 7 -54.44 -45.23 26.68
CA PHE A 7 -53.60 -44.30 27.47
C PHE A 7 -52.40 -43.69 26.71
N ALA A 8 -52.06 -44.17 25.51
CA ALA A 8 -50.93 -43.66 24.75
C ALA A 8 -51.22 -42.37 23.92
N LEU A 9 -52.50 -41.98 23.75
CA LEU A 9 -52.88 -40.90 22.82
C LEU A 9 -53.03 -39.51 23.47
N VAL A 10 -53.13 -39.43 24.80
CA VAL A 10 -53.34 -38.14 25.50
C VAL A 10 -52.02 -37.46 25.87
N PHE A 11 -50.93 -38.22 26.09
CA PHE A 11 -49.62 -37.64 26.42
C PHE A 11 -48.81 -37.16 25.20
N ALA A 12 -49.12 -37.65 23.99
CA ALA A 12 -48.45 -37.24 22.76
C ALA A 12 -48.90 -35.86 22.24
N VAL A 13 -50.08 -35.38 22.63
CA VAL A 13 -50.61 -34.07 22.19
C VAL A 13 -50.17 -32.93 23.14
N ALA A 14 -49.86 -33.24 24.40
CA ALA A 14 -49.43 -32.24 25.39
C ALA A 14 -47.94 -31.83 25.29
N LEU A 15 -47.07 -32.66 24.69
CA LEU A 15 -45.65 -32.29 24.50
C LEU A 15 -45.36 -31.57 23.17
N ALA A 16 -46.27 -31.63 22.19
CA ALA A 16 -46.15 -30.88 20.95
C ALA A 16 -46.48 -29.38 21.11
N ALA A 17 -47.24 -29.02 22.15
CA ALA A 17 -47.70 -27.65 22.42
C ALA A 17 -46.73 -26.80 23.29
N LEU A 18 -45.54 -27.33 23.62
CA LEU A 18 -44.51 -26.62 24.39
C LEU A 18 -43.22 -26.31 23.60
N PHE A 19 -43.21 -26.64 22.30
CA PHE A 19 -42.16 -26.23 21.37
C PHE A 19 -42.65 -25.29 20.26
N ASP A 20 -43.93 -24.92 20.26
CA ASP A 20 -44.49 -23.92 19.34
C ASP A 20 -44.39 -22.51 19.95
N SER A 21 -43.16 -22.10 20.24
CA SER A 21 -42.86 -20.70 20.57
C SER A 21 -42.90 -19.91 19.26
N PRO A 22 -43.66 -18.80 19.14
CA PRO A 22 -43.79 -18.00 17.92
C PRO A 22 -42.55 -17.13 17.66
N ALA A 23 -41.37 -17.75 17.68
CA ALA A 23 -40.08 -17.19 17.29
C ALA A 23 -39.75 -17.45 15.81
N SER A 24 -40.78 -17.72 14.98
CA SER A 24 -40.74 -17.49 13.54
C SER A 24 -41.45 -16.18 13.17
N ALA A 25 -41.20 -15.14 13.98
CA ALA A 25 -41.19 -13.78 13.47
C ALA A 25 -40.21 -13.74 12.30
N ARG A 26 -40.74 -13.93 11.08
CA ARG A 26 -40.04 -13.61 9.85
C ARG A 26 -39.53 -12.19 10.06
N PHE A 27 -38.21 -12.03 10.13
CA PHE A 27 -37.60 -10.79 9.70
C PHE A 27 -37.95 -10.65 8.22
N GLN A 28 -39.13 -10.10 7.95
CA GLN A 28 -39.30 -9.18 6.85
C GLN A 28 -38.28 -8.08 7.15
N ALA A 29 -37.06 -8.28 6.66
CA ALA A 29 -36.08 -7.23 6.57
C ALA A 29 -36.76 -6.14 5.74
N ALA A 30 -37.21 -5.07 6.42
CA ALA A 30 -37.69 -3.88 5.75
C ALA A 30 -36.63 -3.50 4.72
N GLY A 31 -37.06 -3.33 3.46
CA GLY A 31 -36.17 -3.33 2.30
C GLY A 31 -35.12 -2.23 2.36
N LYS A 32 -34.02 -2.49 3.06
CA LYS A 32 -32.81 -1.70 3.01
C LYS A 32 -32.16 -2.02 1.68
N GLU A 33 -31.99 -0.98 0.87
CA GLU A 33 -31.17 -1.06 -0.33
C GLU A 33 -29.79 -1.63 0.06
N PRO A 34 -29.19 -2.49 -0.79
CA PRO A 34 -27.86 -3.01 -0.51
C PRO A 34 -26.87 -1.85 -0.38
N PRO A 35 -25.87 -1.93 0.51
CA PRO A 35 -24.90 -0.87 0.65
C PRO A 35 -24.15 -0.64 -0.67
N PRO A 36 -23.71 0.59 -0.98
CA PRO A 36 -23.05 0.90 -2.25
C PRO A 36 -21.86 -0.02 -2.54
N TRP A 37 -21.63 -0.35 -3.82
CA TRP A 37 -20.55 -1.25 -4.24
C TRP A 37 -19.14 -0.94 -3.66
N PRO A 38 -18.71 0.33 -3.43
CA PRO A 38 -17.39 0.59 -2.84
C PRO A 38 -17.30 0.14 -1.37
N VAL A 39 -18.43 0.14 -0.66
CA VAL A 39 -18.56 -0.35 0.72
C VAL A 39 -18.59 -1.88 0.73
N LEU A 40 -19.28 -2.51 -0.24
CA LEU A 40 -19.24 -3.97 -0.41
C LEU A 40 -17.82 -4.46 -0.73
N LEU A 41 -17.10 -3.77 -1.62
CA LEU A 41 -15.70 -4.04 -1.91
C LEU A 41 -14.82 -3.93 -0.65
N GLY A 42 -14.98 -2.86 0.13
CA GLY A 42 -14.31 -2.70 1.43
C GLY A 42 -14.61 -3.84 2.40
N ALA A 43 -15.87 -4.27 2.47
CA ALA A 43 -16.31 -5.39 3.31
C ALA A 43 -15.76 -6.75 2.83
N LYS A 44 -15.66 -7.00 1.51
CA LYS A 44 -14.95 -8.17 0.94
C LYS A 44 -13.51 -8.19 1.48
N VAL A 45 -12.78 -7.08 1.37
CA VAL A 45 -11.39 -6.98 1.84
C VAL A 45 -11.27 -7.19 3.35
N ALA A 46 -12.10 -6.53 4.16
CA ALA A 46 -12.09 -6.67 5.61
C ALA A 46 -12.38 -8.13 6.05
N LEU A 47 -13.29 -8.83 5.36
CA LEU A 47 -13.56 -10.24 5.59
C LEU A 47 -12.34 -11.12 5.28
N CYS A 48 -11.61 -10.82 4.21
CA CYS A 48 -10.33 -11.48 3.93
C CYS A 48 -9.34 -11.26 5.07
N GLU A 49 -9.02 -10.00 5.40
CA GLU A 49 -8.02 -9.66 6.42
C GLU A 49 -8.36 -10.28 7.80
N ARG A 50 -9.65 -10.35 8.17
CA ARG A 50 -10.11 -11.01 9.39
C ARG A 50 -9.91 -12.54 9.38
N ASN A 51 -10.07 -13.19 8.23
CA ASN A 51 -9.91 -14.64 8.05
C ASN A 51 -8.45 -15.05 7.72
N ARG A 52 -7.51 -14.11 7.74
CA ARG A 52 -6.11 -14.28 7.35
C ARG A 52 -5.19 -13.85 8.50
N PRO A 53 -5.08 -14.66 9.57
CA PRO A 53 -4.41 -14.24 10.80
C PRO A 53 -2.92 -13.93 10.57
N ILE A 54 -2.45 -12.86 11.21
CA ILE A 54 -1.09 -12.37 11.10
C ILE A 54 -0.25 -12.91 12.27
N VAL A 55 0.93 -13.47 11.97
CA VAL A 55 1.95 -13.80 12.97
C VAL A 55 2.77 -12.54 13.25
N SER A 56 3.06 -12.25 14.53
CA SER A 56 3.87 -11.08 14.97
C SER A 56 5.38 -11.24 14.68
N ARG A 57 5.70 -11.51 13.41
CA ARG A 57 7.04 -11.85 12.89
C ARG A 57 7.35 -11.00 11.66
N VAL A 58 8.60 -10.58 11.48
CA VAL A 58 9.12 -10.11 10.19
C VAL A 58 10.23 -11.04 9.74
N VAL A 59 10.15 -11.51 8.49
CA VAL A 59 11.19 -12.30 7.84
C VAL A 59 11.98 -11.43 6.87
N LEU A 60 13.28 -11.36 7.07
CA LEU A 60 14.23 -10.65 6.20
C LEU A 60 14.91 -11.63 5.24
N VAL A 61 14.84 -11.33 3.95
CA VAL A 61 15.41 -12.15 2.87
C VAL A 61 16.45 -11.37 2.05
N PRO A 62 17.46 -12.04 1.47
CA PRO A 62 18.51 -11.39 0.70
C PRO A 62 18.18 -11.21 -0.79
N ASP A 63 17.36 -12.09 -1.37
CA ASP A 63 17.11 -12.14 -2.82
C ASP A 63 15.67 -12.58 -3.17
N PRO A 64 15.21 -12.39 -4.43
CA PRO A 64 13.83 -12.67 -4.81
C PRO A 64 13.47 -14.16 -4.83
N ASP A 65 14.47 -15.04 -4.94
CA ASP A 65 14.29 -16.50 -4.88
C ASP A 65 13.86 -16.92 -3.48
N THR A 66 14.61 -16.45 -2.48
CA THR A 66 14.32 -16.67 -1.06
C THR A 66 13.00 -15.99 -0.68
N TRP A 67 12.76 -14.79 -1.21
CA TRP A 67 11.49 -14.07 -1.01
C TRP A 67 10.26 -14.90 -1.43
N LEU A 68 10.26 -15.49 -2.64
CA LEU A 68 9.12 -16.29 -3.09
C LEU A 68 8.98 -17.57 -2.27
N GLN A 69 10.08 -18.19 -1.86
CA GLN A 69 10.06 -19.36 -1.00
C GLN A 69 9.39 -19.06 0.34
N GLU A 70 9.69 -17.92 0.96
CA GLU A 70 9.11 -17.53 2.25
C GLU A 70 7.63 -17.11 2.14
N VAL A 71 7.21 -16.43 1.06
CA VAL A 71 5.79 -16.17 0.79
C VAL A 71 5.02 -17.48 0.52
N ALA A 72 5.64 -18.47 -0.11
CA ALA A 72 5.05 -19.79 -0.30
C ALA A 72 4.89 -20.62 0.98
N ARG A 73 5.35 -20.13 2.15
CA ARG A 73 5.07 -20.72 3.47
C ARG A 73 3.82 -20.15 4.15
N TRP A 74 3.24 -19.07 3.64
CA TRP A 74 1.96 -18.59 4.14
C TRP A 74 0.89 -19.66 3.97
N SER A 75 -0.11 -19.65 4.85
CA SER A 75 -1.24 -20.59 4.81
C SER A 75 -2.48 -19.94 5.44
N PRO A 76 -3.66 -20.58 5.38
CA PRO A 76 -4.85 -20.11 6.11
C PRO A 76 -4.65 -19.99 7.63
N ALA A 77 -3.67 -20.68 8.22
CA ALA A 77 -3.36 -20.62 9.65
C ALA A 77 -2.42 -19.46 10.04
N GLY A 78 -1.80 -18.78 9.07
CA GLY A 78 -0.86 -17.70 9.37
C GLY A 78 -0.16 -17.11 8.14
N GLN A 79 0.09 -15.80 8.21
CA GLN A 79 0.94 -15.05 7.29
C GLN A 79 1.74 -13.98 8.04
N TRP A 80 2.85 -13.53 7.47
CA TRP A 80 3.77 -12.56 8.08
C TRP A 80 4.50 -11.74 7.01
N PRO A 81 4.89 -10.49 7.28
CA PRO A 81 5.71 -9.70 6.36
C PRO A 81 7.01 -10.41 5.96
N VAL A 82 7.26 -10.45 4.65
CA VAL A 82 8.52 -10.92 4.05
C VAL A 82 9.15 -9.76 3.29
N LEU A 83 10.29 -9.27 3.77
CA LEU A 83 10.91 -8.04 3.31
C LEU A 83 12.35 -8.26 2.90
N PHE A 84 12.79 -7.53 1.88
CA PHE A 84 14.19 -7.55 1.46
C PHE A 84 15.04 -6.81 2.50
N GLU A 85 16.08 -7.46 3.03
CA GLU A 85 16.97 -6.85 4.04
C GLU A 85 17.60 -5.57 3.48
N SER A 86 17.93 -5.57 2.20
CA SER A 86 18.57 -4.48 1.46
C SER A 86 17.67 -3.27 1.16
N ASP A 87 16.34 -3.42 1.20
CA ASP A 87 15.42 -2.34 0.84
C ASP A 87 15.45 -1.18 1.88
N PRO A 88 15.57 0.10 1.47
CA PRO A 88 15.62 1.24 2.39
C PRO A 88 14.34 1.46 3.22
N HIS A 89 13.20 0.93 2.81
CA HIS A 89 11.92 1.10 3.49
C HIS A 89 11.64 0.02 4.54
N THR A 90 12.36 -1.12 4.51
CA THR A 90 12.23 -2.22 5.49
C THR A 90 12.32 -1.74 6.95
N ALA A 91 13.27 -0.86 7.29
CA ALA A 91 13.38 -0.34 8.65
C ALA A 91 12.19 0.56 9.06
N ALA A 92 11.62 1.31 8.11
CA ALA A 92 10.40 2.10 8.36
C ALA A 92 9.19 1.17 8.56
N PHE A 93 9.07 0.11 7.75
CA PHE A 93 8.03 -0.90 7.92
C PHE A 93 8.14 -1.58 9.29
N ILE A 94 9.32 -2.02 9.74
CA ILE A 94 9.47 -2.71 11.03
C ILE A 94 9.08 -1.79 12.19
N ARG A 95 9.50 -0.52 12.16
CA ARG A 95 9.03 0.51 13.13
C ARG A 95 7.52 0.75 13.08
N ALA A 96 6.88 0.48 11.93
CA ALA A 96 5.45 0.66 11.75
C ALA A 96 4.65 -0.54 12.26
N PHE A 97 5.11 -1.77 11.96
CA PHE A 97 4.48 -3.05 12.29
C PHE A 97 4.71 -3.48 13.74
N GLN A 98 5.86 -3.15 14.33
CA GLN A 98 6.24 -3.47 15.71
C GLN A 98 6.15 -4.99 16.04
N PRO A 99 6.85 -5.86 15.30
CA PRO A 99 6.81 -7.30 15.51
C PRO A 99 7.43 -7.72 16.86
N GLU A 100 6.96 -8.86 17.39
CA GLU A 100 7.61 -9.56 18.49
C GLU A 100 8.94 -10.22 18.06
N GLU A 101 9.01 -10.71 16.82
CA GLU A 101 10.16 -11.41 16.28
C GLU A 101 10.63 -10.83 14.94
N ILE A 102 11.94 -10.68 14.77
CA ILE A 102 12.57 -10.33 13.49
C ILE A 102 13.68 -11.35 13.22
N VAL A 103 13.52 -12.13 12.15
CA VAL A 103 14.48 -13.15 11.73
C VAL A 103 15.02 -12.86 10.34
N ARG A 104 16.24 -13.32 10.10
CA ARG A 104 16.91 -13.33 8.80
C ARG A 104 16.97 -14.75 8.28
N VAL A 105 16.66 -14.95 7.00
CA VAL A 105 16.78 -16.26 6.33
C VAL A 105 17.95 -16.19 5.34
N PRO A 106 18.85 -17.19 5.31
CA PRO A 106 19.95 -17.24 4.34
C PRO A 106 19.44 -17.42 2.91
N ALA A 107 20.28 -17.09 1.92
CA ALA A 107 19.91 -17.21 0.52
C ALA A 107 19.62 -18.68 0.14
N THR A 108 18.46 -18.93 -0.48
CA THR A 108 18.08 -20.28 -0.91
C THR A 108 18.95 -20.79 -2.06
N ALA A 109 19.23 -22.10 -2.07
CA ALA A 109 19.81 -22.78 -3.23
C ALA A 109 18.80 -22.93 -4.39
N ARG A 110 17.49 -22.79 -4.13
CA ARG A 110 16.43 -22.95 -5.13
C ARG A 110 16.20 -21.65 -5.90
N ARG A 111 16.91 -21.47 -7.00
CA ARG A 111 16.73 -20.33 -7.91
C ARG A 111 15.38 -20.34 -8.64
N LEU A 112 14.84 -19.16 -8.92
CA LEU A 112 13.78 -18.96 -9.90
C LEU A 112 14.29 -19.40 -11.29
N PRO A 113 13.46 -20.11 -12.07
CA PRO A 113 13.83 -20.52 -13.42
C PRO A 113 13.78 -19.32 -14.38
N ASP A 114 14.73 -19.26 -15.30
CA ASP A 114 14.74 -18.28 -16.41
C ASP A 114 13.57 -18.50 -17.39
N ASP A 115 13.08 -19.74 -17.48
CA ASP A 115 11.92 -20.11 -18.28
C ASP A 115 10.64 -19.42 -17.77
N PRO A 116 10.00 -18.54 -18.58
CA PRO A 116 8.87 -17.74 -18.13
C PRO A 116 7.67 -18.57 -17.64
N GLU A 117 7.40 -19.72 -18.26
CA GLU A 117 6.26 -20.58 -17.91
C GLU A 117 6.48 -21.28 -16.56
N ARG A 118 7.67 -21.84 -16.31
CA ARG A 118 8.01 -22.37 -14.97
C ARG A 118 8.03 -21.27 -13.91
N ARG A 119 8.44 -20.04 -14.26
CA ARG A 119 8.41 -18.89 -13.34
C ARG A 119 6.98 -18.48 -13.00
N ARG A 120 6.09 -18.36 -14.01
CA ARG A 120 4.63 -18.19 -13.85
C ARG A 120 4.04 -19.27 -12.93
N ALA A 121 4.38 -20.53 -13.17
CA ALA A 121 3.91 -21.67 -12.36
C ALA A 121 4.37 -21.60 -10.89
N MET A 122 5.60 -21.16 -10.60
CA MET A 122 6.08 -20.98 -9.23
C MET A 122 5.37 -19.82 -8.51
N MET A 123 5.16 -18.69 -9.18
CA MET A 123 4.40 -17.55 -8.64
C MET A 123 2.94 -17.95 -8.31
N LEU A 124 2.28 -18.65 -9.23
CA LEU A 124 0.93 -19.18 -9.03
C LEU A 124 0.88 -20.20 -7.88
N GLY A 125 1.88 -21.09 -7.81
CA GLY A 125 1.99 -22.10 -6.74
C GLY A 125 2.03 -21.46 -5.35
N ALA A 126 2.83 -20.41 -5.16
CA ALA A 126 2.88 -19.68 -3.89
C ALA A 126 1.52 -19.07 -3.50
N CYS A 127 0.83 -18.43 -4.46
CA CYS A 127 -0.49 -17.82 -4.22
C CYS A 127 -1.56 -18.87 -3.85
N ARG A 128 -1.50 -20.05 -4.47
CA ARG A 128 -2.41 -21.18 -4.21
C ARG A 128 -2.13 -21.81 -2.83
N ILE A 129 -0.87 -22.07 -2.49
CA ILE A 129 -0.47 -22.63 -1.19
C ILE A 129 -0.87 -21.69 -0.04
N ALA A 130 -0.70 -20.38 -0.21
CA ALA A 130 -1.17 -19.38 0.75
C ALA A 130 -2.67 -19.54 1.10
N TRP A 131 -3.48 -20.01 0.15
CA TRP A 131 -4.92 -20.29 0.30
C TRP A 131 -5.24 -21.77 0.53
N GLY A 132 -4.29 -22.56 1.04
CA GLY A 132 -4.53 -23.93 1.48
C GLY A 132 -4.59 -24.97 0.35
N ALA A 133 -3.93 -24.70 -0.78
CA ALA A 133 -3.71 -25.70 -1.82
C ALA A 133 -2.76 -26.81 -1.33
N SER A 134 -3.21 -28.05 -1.35
CA SER A 134 -2.35 -29.24 -1.19
C SER A 134 -1.64 -29.64 -2.48
N ASP A 135 -2.21 -29.30 -3.65
CA ASP A 135 -1.57 -29.41 -4.96
C ASP A 135 -1.49 -28.01 -5.61
N PRO A 136 -0.28 -27.46 -5.86
CA PRO A 136 -0.14 -26.14 -6.47
C PRO A 136 -0.61 -26.09 -7.93
N ARG A 137 -0.94 -27.23 -8.56
CA ARG A 137 -1.48 -27.30 -9.93
C ARG A 137 -2.99 -27.05 -10.00
N GLU A 138 -3.71 -27.22 -8.89
CA GLU A 138 -5.15 -26.97 -8.80
C GLU A 138 -5.48 -25.50 -9.19
N PRO A 139 -6.49 -25.26 -10.04
CA PRO A 139 -6.90 -23.90 -10.41
C PRO A 139 -7.38 -23.10 -9.21
N GLN A 140 -6.89 -21.86 -9.08
CA GLN A 140 -7.17 -20.98 -7.94
C GLN A 140 -8.68 -20.67 -7.77
N VAL A 141 -9.44 -20.64 -8.87
CA VAL A 141 -10.90 -20.45 -8.85
C VAL A 141 -11.64 -21.59 -8.13
N GLU A 142 -11.18 -22.84 -8.25
CA GLU A 142 -11.81 -23.99 -7.57
C GLU A 142 -11.48 -23.99 -6.07
N GLN A 143 -10.28 -23.54 -5.70
CA GLN A 143 -9.90 -23.31 -4.30
C GLN A 143 -10.79 -22.23 -3.67
N PHE A 144 -10.95 -21.09 -4.35
CA PHE A 144 -11.80 -20.01 -3.86
C PHE A 144 -13.27 -20.45 -3.71
N LYS A 145 -13.84 -21.15 -4.72
CA LYS A 145 -15.18 -21.76 -4.61
C LYS A 145 -15.30 -22.71 -3.41
N ARG A 146 -14.29 -23.57 -3.17
CA ARG A 146 -14.27 -24.51 -2.03
C ARG A 146 -14.35 -23.80 -0.67
N PHE A 147 -13.77 -22.61 -0.54
CA PHE A 147 -13.86 -21.78 0.67
C PHE A 147 -15.05 -20.80 0.67
N GLY A 148 -15.90 -20.80 -0.36
CA GLY A 148 -16.95 -19.80 -0.53
C GLY A 148 -16.42 -18.37 -0.76
N TRP A 149 -15.15 -18.24 -1.12
CA TRP A 149 -14.47 -16.97 -1.32
C TRP A 149 -14.78 -16.40 -2.72
N LYS A 150 -15.15 -15.12 -2.76
CA LYS A 150 -15.31 -14.32 -3.98
C LYS A 150 -14.24 -13.22 -3.95
N PRO A 151 -13.25 -13.25 -4.87
CA PRO A 151 -12.17 -12.28 -4.83
C PRO A 151 -12.70 -10.88 -5.17
N PRO A 152 -12.24 -9.82 -4.48
CA PRO A 152 -12.67 -8.43 -4.75
C PRO A 152 -12.20 -7.87 -6.10
N GLY A 153 -11.38 -8.61 -6.83
CA GLY A 153 -10.61 -8.14 -7.97
C GLY A 153 -9.44 -9.08 -8.28
N PHE A 154 -8.51 -8.67 -9.13
CA PHE A 154 -7.32 -9.47 -9.48
C PHE A 154 -6.01 -8.68 -9.45
N ALA A 155 -4.89 -9.40 -9.36
CA ALA A 155 -3.54 -8.84 -9.45
C ALA A 155 -2.88 -9.25 -10.77
N ALA A 156 -2.42 -8.26 -11.54
CA ALA A 156 -1.89 -8.44 -12.88
C ALA A 156 -0.41 -8.04 -12.95
N THR A 157 0.45 -8.87 -13.54
CA THR A 157 1.90 -8.61 -13.67
C THR A 157 2.45 -9.10 -15.00
N THR A 158 3.67 -8.72 -15.35
CA THR A 158 4.46 -9.38 -16.39
C THR A 158 5.60 -10.16 -15.72
N PRO A 159 5.92 -11.42 -16.08
CA PRO A 159 6.86 -12.25 -15.30
C PRO A 159 8.28 -11.71 -15.21
N GLY A 160 8.72 -10.95 -16.22
CA GLY A 160 10.03 -10.30 -16.28
C GLY A 160 10.06 -8.90 -15.67
N ASP A 161 8.93 -8.34 -15.25
CA ASP A 161 8.88 -7.02 -14.61
C ASP A 161 9.13 -7.17 -13.09
N PRO A 162 10.15 -6.50 -12.51
CA PRO A 162 10.48 -6.59 -11.08
C PRO A 162 9.31 -6.33 -10.11
N ALA A 163 8.26 -5.62 -10.54
CA ALA A 163 7.08 -5.40 -9.72
C ALA A 163 6.23 -6.67 -9.44
N TRP A 164 6.58 -7.82 -10.04
CA TRP A 164 5.91 -9.11 -9.81
C TRP A 164 5.78 -9.51 -8.34
N THR A 165 6.71 -9.08 -7.48
CA THR A 165 6.63 -9.35 -6.03
C THR A 165 5.40 -8.71 -5.40
N ALA A 166 4.97 -7.52 -5.85
CA ALA A 166 3.73 -6.91 -5.41
C ALA A 166 2.50 -7.73 -5.85
N ALA A 167 2.45 -8.21 -7.09
CA ALA A 167 1.33 -9.01 -7.57
C ALA A 167 1.19 -10.33 -6.81
N VAL A 168 2.31 -11.04 -6.59
CA VAL A 168 2.33 -12.27 -5.76
C VAL A 168 1.90 -11.97 -4.33
N THR A 169 2.40 -10.87 -3.73
CA THR A 169 2.02 -10.45 -2.37
C THR A 169 0.51 -10.21 -2.26
N LEU A 170 -0.07 -9.43 -3.17
CA LEU A 170 -1.48 -9.09 -3.14
C LEU A 170 -2.37 -10.30 -3.45
N ALA A 171 -1.97 -11.15 -4.40
CA ALA A 171 -2.69 -12.38 -4.73
C ALA A 171 -2.69 -13.38 -3.56
N ALA A 172 -1.53 -13.64 -2.96
CA ALA A 172 -1.38 -14.53 -1.80
C ALA A 172 -2.05 -13.97 -0.53
N GLY A 173 -1.91 -12.67 -0.26
CA GLY A 173 -2.41 -12.05 0.97
C GLY A 173 -3.90 -11.70 0.95
N ARG A 174 -4.45 -11.26 -0.20
CA ARG A 174 -5.87 -10.85 -0.34
C ARG A 174 -6.76 -11.88 -1.04
N GLY A 175 -6.21 -13.01 -1.49
CA GLY A 175 -6.96 -14.02 -2.21
C GLY A 175 -7.44 -13.51 -3.55
N LEU A 176 -6.52 -12.98 -4.36
CA LEU A 176 -6.81 -12.49 -5.71
C LEU A 176 -6.33 -13.52 -6.74
N PRO A 177 -7.02 -13.69 -7.89
CA PRO A 177 -6.42 -14.29 -9.07
C PRO A 177 -5.13 -13.57 -9.43
N LEU A 178 -4.04 -14.31 -9.60
CA LEU A 178 -2.80 -13.81 -10.19
C LEU A 178 -2.86 -14.05 -11.71
N VAL A 179 -2.80 -12.98 -12.50
CA VAL A 179 -2.86 -13.04 -13.96
C VAL A 179 -1.61 -12.43 -14.60
N PHE A 180 -1.27 -12.89 -15.80
CA PHE A 180 -0.08 -12.44 -16.52
C PHE A 180 -0.46 -11.62 -17.76
N LEU A 181 0.09 -10.42 -17.86
CA LEU A 181 -0.09 -9.52 -18.99
C LEU A 181 1.09 -9.64 -19.96
N GLU A 182 0.76 -9.76 -21.23
CA GLU A 182 1.71 -9.80 -22.34
C GLU A 182 2.32 -8.42 -22.65
N GLY A 183 3.40 -8.43 -23.43
CA GLY A 183 4.10 -7.24 -23.91
C GLY A 183 5.07 -6.63 -22.90
N GLU A 184 6.13 -5.99 -23.40
CA GLU A 184 7.24 -5.47 -22.59
C GLU A 184 6.85 -4.30 -21.66
N PRO A 185 7.48 -4.19 -20.47
CA PRO A 185 7.38 -3.01 -19.62
C PRO A 185 7.84 -1.73 -20.34
N THR A 186 7.21 -0.60 -20.01
CA THR A 186 7.49 0.70 -20.66
C THR A 186 7.73 1.81 -19.64
N PRO A 187 8.43 2.91 -20.01
CA PRO A 187 8.84 3.93 -19.05
C PRO A 187 7.69 4.60 -18.29
N VAL A 188 7.80 4.56 -16.95
CA VAL A 188 6.85 5.08 -15.95
C VAL A 188 6.40 6.52 -16.23
N ASP A 189 7.34 7.41 -16.56
CA ASP A 189 7.09 8.84 -16.75
C ASP A 189 6.61 9.21 -18.17
N GLY A 190 6.43 8.21 -19.03
CA GLY A 190 6.03 8.39 -20.43
C GLY A 190 4.57 8.78 -20.61
N GLU A 191 4.11 8.60 -21.85
CA GLU A 191 2.73 8.77 -22.27
C GLU A 191 2.38 7.64 -23.25
N MET A 192 1.36 6.85 -22.91
CA MET A 192 0.89 5.70 -23.69
C MET A 192 0.01 6.16 -24.86
N SER A 193 0.22 5.59 -26.05
CA SER A 193 -0.65 5.82 -27.21
C SER A 193 -2.02 5.16 -27.04
N SER A 194 -3.00 5.58 -27.84
CA SER A 194 -4.34 4.98 -27.83
C SER A 194 -4.34 3.49 -28.22
N VAL A 195 -3.41 3.08 -29.08
CA VAL A 195 -3.26 1.67 -29.52
C VAL A 195 -2.70 0.79 -28.40
N GLU A 196 -1.68 1.28 -27.68
CA GLU A 196 -1.12 0.58 -26.52
C GLU A 196 -2.14 0.51 -25.37
N LEU A 197 -2.89 1.58 -25.14
CA LEU A 197 -3.97 1.62 -24.15
C LEU A 197 -5.06 0.61 -24.48
N GLN A 198 -5.49 0.53 -25.74
CA GLN A 198 -6.48 -0.44 -26.19
C GLN A 198 -5.97 -1.88 -26.04
N ARG A 199 -4.69 -2.14 -26.34
CA ARG A 199 -4.06 -3.45 -26.13
C ARG A 199 -4.04 -3.83 -24.65
N LEU A 200 -3.70 -2.90 -23.76
CA LEU A 200 -3.68 -3.14 -22.31
C LEU A 200 -5.09 -3.39 -21.77
N GLU A 201 -6.07 -2.56 -22.15
CA GLU A 201 -7.48 -2.76 -21.77
C GLU A 201 -8.00 -4.12 -22.25
N GLN A 202 -7.72 -4.52 -23.50
CA GLN A 202 -8.12 -5.83 -23.99
C GLN A 202 -7.44 -6.97 -23.21
N GLY A 203 -6.16 -6.83 -22.85
CA GLY A 203 -5.47 -7.80 -21.98
C GLY A 203 -6.13 -7.93 -20.60
N LEU A 204 -6.54 -6.81 -20.00
CA LEU A 204 -7.26 -6.79 -18.72
C LEU A 204 -8.65 -7.43 -18.81
N ARG A 205 -9.40 -7.16 -19.90
CA ARG A 205 -10.71 -7.79 -20.15
C ARG A 205 -10.61 -9.29 -20.37
N THR A 206 -9.62 -9.75 -21.15
CA THR A 206 -9.34 -11.18 -21.34
C THR A 206 -8.98 -11.83 -20.00
N ALA A 207 -8.07 -11.23 -19.23
CA ALA A 207 -7.69 -11.75 -17.92
C ALA A 207 -8.87 -11.81 -16.93
N ALA A 208 -9.76 -10.81 -16.93
CA ALA A 208 -10.98 -10.79 -16.11
C ALA A 208 -11.91 -11.97 -16.45
N GLU A 209 -12.16 -12.21 -17.75
CA GLU A 209 -12.96 -13.35 -18.25
C GLU A 209 -12.34 -14.69 -17.85
N GLU A 210 -11.02 -14.84 -18.01
CA GLU A 210 -10.27 -16.06 -17.66
C GLU A 210 -10.28 -16.39 -16.16
N THR A 211 -10.55 -15.42 -15.28
CA THR A 211 -10.72 -15.71 -13.84
C THR A 211 -11.98 -16.52 -13.52
N GLY A 212 -12.99 -16.50 -14.40
CA GLY A 212 -14.29 -17.15 -14.18
C GLY A 212 -15.23 -16.45 -13.19
N TRP A 213 -14.93 -15.21 -12.77
CA TRP A 213 -15.76 -14.39 -11.88
C TRP A 213 -16.54 -13.31 -12.65
N THR A 214 -17.61 -12.75 -12.05
CA THR A 214 -18.36 -11.67 -12.70
C THR A 214 -17.59 -10.35 -12.66
N TRP A 215 -17.65 -9.60 -13.77
CA TRP A 215 -16.87 -8.37 -13.97
C TRP A 215 -17.55 -7.36 -14.92
N ARG A 216 -18.81 -7.56 -15.32
CA ARG A 216 -19.46 -6.70 -16.33
C ARG A 216 -19.81 -5.32 -15.77
N SER A 217 -20.03 -5.19 -14.47
CA SER A 217 -20.40 -3.94 -13.80
C SER A 217 -19.71 -3.75 -12.45
N LEU A 218 -19.59 -2.50 -12.01
CA LEU A 218 -19.26 -2.20 -10.61
C LEU A 218 -20.38 -2.74 -9.70
N GLY A 219 -20.02 -3.50 -8.68
CA GLY A 219 -20.92 -4.30 -7.85
C GLY A 219 -20.91 -5.80 -8.16
N ASP A 220 -20.20 -6.23 -9.20
CA ASP A 220 -19.96 -7.65 -9.51
C ASP A 220 -18.96 -8.28 -8.51
N ASP A 221 -18.37 -9.44 -8.84
CA ASP A 221 -17.31 -10.04 -8.03
C ASP A 221 -16.02 -9.20 -8.11
N LEU A 222 -15.59 -8.81 -9.32
CA LEU A 222 -14.35 -8.08 -9.58
C LEU A 222 -14.57 -6.56 -9.74
N ASP A 223 -14.29 -5.78 -8.69
CA ASP A 223 -14.48 -4.32 -8.67
C ASP A 223 -13.17 -3.51 -8.84
N ALA A 224 -12.01 -4.15 -8.72
CA ALA A 224 -10.70 -3.50 -8.76
C ALA A 224 -9.59 -4.38 -9.38
N VAL A 225 -8.54 -3.73 -9.87
CA VAL A 225 -7.37 -4.38 -10.49
C VAL A 225 -6.08 -3.78 -9.97
N ALA A 226 -5.21 -4.60 -9.38
CA ALA A 226 -3.86 -4.21 -9.01
C ALA A 226 -2.88 -4.52 -10.15
N ILE A 227 -2.48 -3.51 -10.91
CA ILE A 227 -1.48 -3.65 -11.98
C ILE A 227 -0.09 -3.47 -11.38
N CYS A 228 0.72 -4.52 -11.37
CA CYS A 228 2.07 -4.54 -10.84
C CYS A 228 3.07 -4.73 -11.99
N ARG A 229 3.37 -3.65 -12.70
CA ARG A 229 4.39 -3.57 -13.77
C ARG A 229 4.69 -2.11 -14.12
N ALA A 230 5.83 -1.83 -14.71
CA ALA A 230 6.08 -0.52 -15.33
C ALA A 230 5.20 -0.34 -16.59
N MET A 231 4.48 0.78 -16.60
CA MET A 231 3.68 1.30 -17.70
C MET A 231 3.66 2.84 -17.62
N PRO A 232 3.33 3.58 -18.68
CA PRO A 232 3.33 5.03 -18.65
C PRO A 232 2.16 5.56 -17.83
N VAL A 233 2.42 6.50 -16.92
CA VAL A 233 1.42 7.08 -16.01
C VAL A 233 0.34 7.90 -16.73
N ARG A 234 0.66 8.41 -17.92
CA ARG A 234 -0.23 9.18 -18.80
C ARG A 234 -0.62 8.39 -20.04
N CYS A 235 -1.74 8.74 -20.66
CA CYS A 235 -2.14 8.25 -21.97
C CYS A 235 -2.80 9.34 -22.84
N ARG A 236 -2.70 9.19 -24.17
CA ARG A 236 -3.58 9.88 -25.13
C ARG A 236 -4.66 8.94 -25.63
N THR A 237 -5.90 9.38 -25.53
CA THR A 237 -7.08 8.71 -26.06
C THR A 237 -8.16 9.75 -26.34
N THR A 238 -9.17 9.38 -27.11
CA THR A 238 -10.41 10.14 -27.25
C THR A 238 -11.46 9.45 -26.37
N PRO A 239 -11.86 10.00 -25.21
CA PRO A 239 -12.82 9.35 -24.34
C PRO A 239 -14.15 9.04 -25.08
N PRO A 240 -14.71 7.83 -24.93
CA PRO A 240 -16.06 7.51 -25.37
C PRO A 240 -17.09 8.50 -24.80
N ALA A 241 -18.23 8.67 -25.48
CA ALA A 241 -19.21 9.69 -25.10
C ALA A 241 -19.68 9.57 -23.63
N GLY A 242 -19.91 8.35 -23.13
CA GLY A 242 -20.29 8.09 -21.73
C GLY A 242 -19.17 8.29 -20.71
N ALA A 243 -17.93 8.47 -21.16
CA ALA A 243 -16.75 8.70 -20.32
C ALA A 243 -16.15 10.11 -20.46
N ARG A 244 -16.74 11.02 -21.24
CA ARG A 244 -16.27 12.40 -21.34
C ARG A 244 -16.63 13.18 -20.08
N VAL A 245 -15.65 13.86 -19.51
CA VAL A 245 -15.91 14.94 -18.55
C VAL A 245 -16.56 16.09 -19.31
N SER A 246 -17.74 16.53 -18.85
CA SER A 246 -18.47 17.64 -19.45
C SER A 246 -18.62 18.75 -18.43
N LEU A 247 -18.02 19.90 -18.74
CA LEU A 247 -18.13 21.13 -17.93
C LEU A 247 -18.78 22.20 -18.81
N GLY A 248 -19.87 22.80 -18.32
CA GLY A 248 -20.67 23.73 -19.10
C GLY A 248 -19.83 24.85 -19.71
N GLY A 249 -19.88 24.98 -21.04
CA GLY A 249 -19.15 26.01 -21.79
C GLY A 249 -17.64 25.80 -21.91
N ARG A 250 -17.12 24.59 -21.68
CA ARG A 250 -15.70 24.24 -21.89
C ARG A 250 -15.59 22.95 -22.68
N ASP A 251 -14.61 22.89 -23.58
CA ASP A 251 -14.25 21.65 -24.25
C ASP A 251 -13.77 20.59 -23.23
N PRO A 252 -13.90 19.28 -23.53
CA PRO A 252 -13.50 18.20 -22.63
C PRO A 252 -12.00 18.17 -22.28
N GLY A 253 -11.19 19.06 -22.85
CA GLY A 253 -9.74 19.10 -22.72
C GLY A 253 -9.06 18.06 -23.60
N ASP A 254 -8.03 18.51 -24.33
CA ASP A 254 -7.08 17.60 -24.94
C ASP A 254 -6.20 16.97 -23.86
N GLY A 255 -5.83 15.71 -24.06
CA GLY A 255 -4.99 14.95 -23.12
C GLY A 255 -3.57 15.54 -22.95
N PRO A 256 -2.82 15.07 -21.93
CA PRO A 256 -2.89 13.71 -21.41
C PRO A 256 -3.97 13.47 -20.34
N TYR A 257 -4.43 12.21 -20.31
CA TYR A 257 -5.27 11.63 -19.25
C TYR A 257 -4.42 10.70 -18.37
N ALA A 258 -4.91 10.34 -17.18
CA ALA A 258 -4.27 9.33 -16.34
C ALA A 258 -4.58 7.92 -16.87
N THR A 259 -3.56 7.09 -17.09
CA THR A 259 -3.70 5.71 -17.60
C THR A 259 -4.61 4.88 -16.68
N THR A 260 -4.46 5.03 -15.37
CA THR A 260 -5.29 4.37 -14.33
C THR A 260 -6.75 4.86 -14.27
N ASP A 261 -7.11 5.94 -14.98
CA ASP A 261 -8.51 6.35 -15.18
C ASP A 261 -9.07 5.89 -16.52
N ALA A 262 -8.24 5.86 -17.56
CA ALA A 262 -8.65 5.43 -18.88
C ALA A 262 -8.93 3.91 -18.95
N LEU A 263 -8.22 3.12 -18.15
CA LEU A 263 -8.39 1.67 -18.03
C LEU A 263 -9.62 1.24 -17.21
N CYS A 264 -9.98 -0.04 -17.37
CA CYS A 264 -11.10 -0.77 -16.79
C CYS A 264 -12.47 -0.17 -17.15
N ARG A 265 -12.67 0.09 -18.45
CA ARG A 265 -13.90 0.66 -19.02
C ARG A 265 -14.31 -0.07 -20.30
N HIS A 266 -15.61 -0.24 -20.50
CA HIS A 266 -16.19 -0.76 -21.73
C HIS A 266 -16.12 0.28 -22.87
N ASP A 267 -16.43 -0.15 -24.09
CA ASP A 267 -16.28 0.69 -25.30
C ASP A 267 -17.24 1.91 -25.33
N ASP A 268 -18.33 1.86 -24.55
CA ASP A 268 -19.24 2.99 -24.31
C ASP A 268 -18.72 4.00 -23.28
N GLY A 269 -17.64 3.64 -22.55
CA GLY A 269 -17.01 4.42 -21.49
C GLY A 269 -17.44 4.06 -20.07
N SER A 270 -18.44 3.18 -19.90
CA SER A 270 -18.88 2.70 -18.59
C SER A 270 -17.76 1.93 -17.89
N ARG A 271 -17.62 2.12 -16.57
CA ARG A 271 -16.53 1.54 -15.78
C ARG A 271 -16.95 0.18 -15.22
N TRP A 272 -16.03 -0.80 -15.30
CA TRP A 272 -16.22 -2.11 -14.68
C TRP A 272 -15.31 -2.35 -13.47
N ALA A 273 -14.14 -1.73 -13.39
CA ALA A 273 -13.27 -1.79 -12.21
C ALA A 273 -12.44 -0.51 -12.00
N TYR A 274 -11.80 -0.38 -10.83
CA TYR A 274 -10.82 0.66 -10.52
C TYR A 274 -9.39 0.12 -10.45
N VAL A 275 -8.44 0.86 -11.04
CA VAL A 275 -7.03 0.47 -11.07
C VAL A 275 -6.25 1.06 -9.90
N GLY A 276 -5.45 0.23 -9.24
CA GLY A 276 -4.28 0.66 -8.48
C GLY A 276 -3.01 0.15 -9.15
N TRP A 277 -1.93 0.92 -9.09
CA TRP A 277 -0.72 0.66 -9.87
C TRP A 277 0.54 0.63 -9.01
N ILE A 278 1.31 -0.45 -9.09
CA ILE A 278 2.60 -0.62 -8.39
C ILE A 278 3.70 -0.86 -9.43
N TRP A 279 4.85 -0.23 -9.23
CA TRP A 279 6.05 -0.38 -10.05
C TRP A 279 7.30 -0.09 -9.20
N GLY A 280 8.44 -0.62 -9.63
CA GLY A 280 9.72 -0.45 -8.96
C GLY A 280 10.57 -1.71 -9.11
N ASP A 281 11.70 -1.77 -8.42
CA ASP A 281 12.42 -3.01 -8.15
C ASP A 281 11.59 -3.98 -7.27
N GLU A 282 12.06 -5.23 -7.14
CA GLU A 282 11.42 -6.27 -6.33
C GLU A 282 11.23 -5.85 -4.87
N GLY A 283 12.23 -5.16 -4.30
CA GLY A 283 12.27 -4.76 -2.89
C GLY A 283 11.21 -3.74 -2.55
N ARG A 284 11.18 -2.65 -3.31
CA ARG A 284 10.21 -1.57 -3.18
C ARG A 284 8.79 -2.05 -3.46
N SER A 285 8.61 -2.87 -4.49
CA SER A 285 7.29 -3.38 -4.89
C SER A 285 6.72 -4.32 -3.81
N ALA A 286 7.54 -5.20 -3.24
CA ALA A 286 7.18 -6.01 -2.08
C ALA A 286 6.88 -5.11 -0.87
N ALA A 287 7.73 -4.14 -0.55
CA ALA A 287 7.54 -3.22 0.57
C ALA A 287 6.22 -2.43 0.48
N MET A 288 5.80 -2.01 -0.72
CA MET A 288 4.50 -1.35 -0.92
C MET A 288 3.31 -2.28 -0.66
N ALA A 289 3.35 -3.51 -1.19
CA ALA A 289 2.27 -4.47 -1.00
C ALA A 289 2.21 -5.01 0.44
N MET A 290 3.36 -5.28 1.07
CA MET A 290 3.46 -5.64 2.49
C MET A 290 2.96 -4.51 3.39
N SER A 291 3.32 -3.25 3.09
CA SER A 291 2.79 -2.08 3.79
C SER A 291 1.26 -2.03 3.70
N SER A 292 0.68 -2.32 2.53
CA SER A 292 -0.77 -2.39 2.34
C SER A 292 -1.44 -3.46 3.21
N LEU A 293 -0.92 -4.69 3.18
CA LEU A 293 -1.50 -5.85 3.88
C LEU A 293 -1.40 -5.78 5.41
N PHE A 294 -0.25 -5.35 5.95
CA PHE A 294 0.11 -5.64 7.35
C PHE A 294 0.10 -4.41 8.26
N LEU A 295 0.18 -3.18 7.73
CA LEU A 295 0.22 -1.97 8.56
C LEU A 295 -1.20 -1.46 8.87
N GLN A 296 -1.52 -1.35 10.16
CA GLN A 296 -2.70 -0.60 10.59
C GLN A 296 -2.48 0.91 10.36
N ARG A 297 -3.50 1.60 9.86
CA ARG A 297 -3.53 3.07 9.74
C ARG A 297 -4.29 3.63 10.93
N ARG A 298 -3.59 4.31 11.83
CA ARG A 298 -4.14 4.84 13.10
C ARG A 298 -3.88 6.34 13.25
N ASN A 299 -2.86 6.88 12.58
CA ASN A 299 -2.47 8.29 12.62
C ASN A 299 -2.72 8.97 11.26
N ALA A 300 -3.60 9.97 11.21
CA ALA A 300 -4.03 10.64 9.98
C ALA A 300 -3.88 12.17 10.08
N TRP A 301 -2.93 12.73 9.36
CA TRP A 301 -2.63 14.17 9.38
C TRP A 301 -3.15 14.85 8.11
N LEU A 302 -3.64 16.08 8.25
CA LEU A 302 -4.24 16.84 7.16
C LEU A 302 -3.64 18.24 7.10
N VAL A 303 -3.14 18.64 5.94
CA VAL A 303 -2.45 19.91 5.73
C VAL A 303 -3.07 20.60 4.52
N SER A 304 -3.49 21.87 4.68
CA SER A 304 -4.01 22.67 3.58
C SER A 304 -3.29 24.01 3.48
N GLY A 305 -2.59 24.23 2.36
CA GLY A 305 -2.05 25.54 1.99
C GLY A 305 -3.07 26.48 1.36
N TYR A 306 -4.33 26.05 1.19
CA TYR A 306 -5.38 26.89 0.62
C TYR A 306 -6.00 27.81 1.68
N ARG A 307 -6.27 29.06 1.29
CA ARG A 307 -7.09 30.00 2.08
C ARG A 307 -8.55 29.55 2.08
N LYS A 308 -9.22 29.59 3.24
CA LYS A 308 -10.66 29.33 3.42
C LYS A 308 -11.52 30.42 2.76
N SER A 309 -11.61 30.39 1.43
CA SER A 309 -12.45 31.31 0.64
C SER A 309 -12.83 30.72 -0.71
N GLY A 310 -13.98 31.15 -1.26
CA GLY A 310 -14.44 30.74 -2.59
C GLY A 310 -14.50 29.21 -2.80
N PRO A 311 -14.15 28.68 -3.99
CA PRO A 311 -14.20 27.25 -4.26
C PRO A 311 -13.17 26.41 -3.49
N TRP A 312 -12.19 27.03 -2.82
CA TRP A 312 -11.17 26.34 -2.02
C TRP A 312 -11.68 25.95 -0.63
N ASP A 313 -12.74 26.59 -0.14
CA ASP A 313 -13.35 26.33 1.17
C ASP A 313 -13.84 24.88 1.30
N SER A 314 -14.38 24.31 0.22
CA SER A 314 -14.76 22.88 0.11
C SER A 314 -13.58 21.91 0.30
N TYR A 315 -12.34 22.40 0.32
CA TYR A 315 -11.11 21.64 0.56
C TYR A 315 -10.43 22.01 1.88
N ALA A 316 -11.14 22.68 2.80
CA ALA A 316 -10.74 22.74 4.20
C ALA A 316 -10.60 21.32 4.79
N VAL A 317 -9.73 21.19 5.79
CA VAL A 317 -9.37 19.90 6.40
C VAL A 317 -9.81 19.73 7.85
N GLU A 318 -10.21 20.82 8.51
CA GLU A 318 -10.68 20.82 9.90
C GLU A 318 -11.83 19.84 10.17
N GLU A 319 -12.94 19.92 9.43
CA GLU A 319 -14.10 19.00 9.58
C GLU A 319 -13.70 17.53 9.35
N ALA A 320 -12.81 17.28 8.38
CA ALA A 320 -12.32 15.94 8.07
C ALA A 320 -11.45 15.36 9.19
N ALA A 321 -10.62 16.19 9.83
CA ALA A 321 -9.81 15.80 10.98
C ALA A 321 -10.67 15.49 12.21
N VAL A 322 -11.71 16.29 12.46
CA VAL A 322 -12.67 16.04 13.54
C VAL A 322 -13.40 14.71 13.33
N GLU A 323 -13.90 14.43 12.13
CA GLU A 323 -14.56 13.16 11.83
C GLU A 323 -13.64 11.93 11.97
N LEU A 324 -12.34 12.08 11.69
CA LEU A 324 -11.34 11.04 11.93
C LEU A 324 -11.07 10.88 13.43
N ALA A 325 -10.95 11.96 14.20
CA ALA A 325 -10.81 11.88 15.65
C ALA A 325 -12.01 11.19 16.32
N GLU A 326 -13.24 11.53 15.92
CA GLU A 326 -14.48 10.86 16.36
C GLU A 326 -14.52 9.37 15.99
N ALA A 327 -13.93 9.00 14.86
CA ALA A 327 -13.79 7.60 14.45
C ALA A 327 -12.66 6.84 15.17
N GLY A 328 -11.92 7.49 16.07
CA GLY A 328 -10.88 6.89 16.90
C GLY A 328 -9.47 6.93 16.30
N TYR A 329 -9.23 7.69 15.24
CA TYR A 329 -7.87 7.93 14.73
C TYR A 329 -7.17 8.99 15.57
N ALA A 330 -5.85 8.88 15.72
CA ALA A 330 -5.04 10.03 16.08
C ALA A 330 -5.02 10.98 14.87
N SER A 331 -5.79 12.08 14.93
CA SER A 331 -5.87 13.03 13.82
C SER A 331 -5.46 14.43 14.23
N LEU A 332 -4.73 15.10 13.33
CA LEU A 332 -4.27 16.48 13.46
C LEU A 332 -4.49 17.20 12.13
N PHE A 333 -4.82 18.48 12.19
CA PHE A 333 -4.92 19.35 11.01
C PHE A 333 -4.06 20.60 11.12
N PHE A 334 -3.64 21.10 9.97
CA PHE A 334 -2.76 22.24 9.80
C PHE A 334 -3.31 23.08 8.64
N GLU A 335 -3.69 24.32 8.95
CA GLU A 335 -4.27 25.30 8.05
C GLU A 335 -3.76 26.69 8.46
N ASP A 336 -3.95 27.68 7.59
CA ASP A 336 -3.48 29.05 7.79
C ASP A 336 -1.98 29.10 8.17
N ASP A 337 -1.59 29.88 9.18
CA ASP A 337 -0.21 30.03 9.65
C ASP A 337 0.45 28.71 10.12
N LYS A 338 -0.34 27.67 10.40
CA LYS A 338 0.18 26.33 10.76
C LYS A 338 0.52 25.49 9.52
N ALA A 339 0.21 25.98 8.32
CA ALA A 339 0.49 25.34 7.04
C ALA A 339 1.36 26.19 6.12
N ASP A 340 2.10 27.17 6.66
CA ASP A 340 3.17 27.88 5.95
C ASP A 340 4.44 27.01 5.78
N LEU A 341 5.48 27.51 5.10
CA LEU A 341 6.71 26.76 4.84
C LEU A 341 7.55 26.52 6.10
N GLU A 342 7.50 27.43 7.08
CA GLU A 342 8.26 27.28 8.32
C GLU A 342 7.61 26.24 9.23
N ALA A 343 6.30 26.33 9.44
CA ALA A 343 5.47 25.37 10.15
C ALA A 343 5.59 23.98 9.52
N TRP A 344 5.48 23.88 8.19
CA TRP A 344 5.70 22.63 7.45
C TRP A 344 7.08 22.05 7.73
N ARG A 345 8.16 22.83 7.58
CA ARG A 345 9.53 22.35 7.87
C ARG A 345 9.71 21.91 9.31
N ARG A 346 9.15 22.64 10.28
CA ARG A 346 9.15 22.25 11.71
C ARG A 346 8.44 20.91 11.93
N MET A 347 7.34 20.62 11.22
CA MET A 347 6.64 19.32 11.29
C MET A 347 7.49 18.14 10.79
N LEU A 348 8.45 18.37 9.89
CA LEU A 348 9.31 17.30 9.34
C LEU A 348 10.46 16.89 10.28
N LEU A 349 10.78 17.72 11.29
CA LEU A 349 11.93 17.55 12.17
C LEU A 349 11.79 16.32 13.08
N GLY A 350 12.64 15.31 12.87
CA GLY A 350 12.65 14.04 13.61
C GLY A 350 11.94 12.89 12.89
N GLY A 351 11.44 13.13 11.67
CA GLY A 351 10.76 12.13 10.86
C GLY A 351 9.24 12.17 11.04
N PHE A 352 8.53 12.19 9.92
CA PHE A 352 7.09 12.36 9.85
C PHE A 352 6.36 11.07 10.29
N PRO A 353 5.38 11.16 11.23
CA PRO A 353 4.81 9.99 11.89
C PRO A 353 3.44 9.53 11.36
N ALA A 354 2.83 10.23 10.40
CA ALA A 354 1.49 9.92 9.92
C ALA A 354 1.46 8.62 9.08
N ASP A 355 0.45 7.79 9.29
CA ASP A 355 0.17 6.63 8.43
C ASP A 355 -0.63 7.06 7.19
N ILE A 356 -1.41 8.15 7.29
CA ILE A 356 -2.13 8.80 6.19
C ILE A 356 -1.85 10.31 6.23
N LEU A 357 -1.50 10.91 5.09
CA LEU A 357 -1.41 12.36 4.88
C LEU A 357 -2.41 12.81 3.82
N TYR A 358 -3.19 13.84 4.13
CA TYR A 358 -3.91 14.65 3.16
C TYR A 358 -3.14 15.95 2.98
N LEU A 359 -2.76 16.29 1.75
CA LEU A 359 -1.98 17.49 1.44
C LEU A 359 -2.65 18.27 0.29
N ASN A 360 -3.25 19.40 0.64
CA ASN A 360 -3.85 20.33 -0.32
C ASN A 360 -2.88 21.47 -0.60
N SER A 361 -2.51 21.63 -1.86
CA SER A 361 -1.51 22.60 -2.34
C SER A 361 -1.72 22.86 -3.84
N HIS A 362 -0.95 23.77 -4.43
CA HIS A 362 -0.92 23.97 -5.88
C HIS A 362 0.52 24.13 -6.36
N GLY A 363 0.74 24.08 -7.68
CA GLY A 363 2.07 24.20 -8.24
C GLY A 363 2.28 23.33 -9.47
N MET A 364 3.46 22.73 -9.55
CA MET A 364 4.00 22.02 -10.70
C MET A 364 4.69 20.75 -10.21
N ALA A 365 5.02 19.82 -11.10
CA ALA A 365 5.69 18.57 -10.73
C ALA A 365 6.98 18.79 -9.90
N TRP A 366 7.66 19.93 -10.02
CA TRP A 366 8.91 20.28 -9.31
C TRP A 366 8.77 21.34 -8.20
N LYS A 367 7.57 21.78 -7.81
CA LYS A 367 7.34 22.71 -6.67
C LYS A 367 5.91 22.66 -6.16
N PHE A 368 5.72 22.84 -4.85
CA PHE A 368 4.40 22.98 -4.25
C PHE A 368 4.31 24.21 -3.36
N HIS A 369 3.19 24.91 -3.47
CA HIS A 369 2.90 26.10 -2.71
C HIS A 369 2.04 25.75 -1.50
N LEU A 370 2.47 26.27 -0.36
CA LEU A 370 1.85 26.13 0.95
C LEU A 370 1.00 27.38 1.24
N PHE A 371 0.64 27.62 2.50
CA PHE A 371 -0.09 28.82 2.87
C PHE A 371 0.68 30.09 2.46
N GLU A 372 -0.07 31.18 2.22
CA GLU A 372 0.45 32.46 1.67
C GLU A 372 1.20 32.35 0.31
N ASP A 373 1.00 31.25 -0.43
CA ASP A 373 1.72 30.93 -1.68
C ASP A 373 3.23 30.65 -1.48
N GLU A 374 3.66 30.32 -0.26
CA GLU A 374 5.07 30.03 0.03
C GLU A 374 5.55 28.76 -0.68
N ALA A 375 6.65 28.89 -1.43
CA ALA A 375 7.14 27.82 -2.32
C ALA A 375 8.03 26.80 -1.59
N ALA A 376 7.53 25.57 -1.47
CA ALA A 376 8.25 24.38 -1.07
C ALA A 376 8.76 23.59 -2.29
N TRP A 377 9.86 22.87 -2.10
CA TRP A 377 10.49 22.05 -3.14
C TRP A 377 10.27 20.56 -2.88
N PRO A 378 10.41 19.67 -3.87
CA PRO A 378 10.33 18.21 -3.68
C PRO A 378 11.16 17.72 -2.48
N GLN A 379 12.32 18.33 -2.24
CA GLN A 379 13.20 18.06 -1.09
C GLN A 379 12.52 18.31 0.27
N ASP A 380 11.56 19.22 0.35
CA ASP A 380 10.68 19.47 1.50
C ASP A 380 9.53 18.44 1.64
N MET A 381 9.42 17.39 0.80
CA MET A 381 8.51 16.27 1.09
C MET A 381 8.93 15.54 2.38
N PRO A 382 8.02 14.92 3.15
CA PRO A 382 8.35 14.41 4.47
C PRO A 382 9.32 13.21 4.44
N PHE A 383 10.41 13.27 5.22
CA PHE A 383 11.19 12.07 5.57
C PHE A 383 10.38 11.21 6.53
N LEU A 384 10.03 9.99 6.13
CA LEU A 384 9.04 9.19 6.85
C LEU A 384 9.67 8.34 7.98
N ARG A 385 9.03 8.33 9.16
CA ARG A 385 9.37 7.40 10.25
C ARG A 385 8.76 6.00 10.03
N ARG A 386 7.59 5.96 9.37
CA ARG A 386 6.71 4.81 9.05
C ARG A 386 6.22 4.95 7.59
N PRO A 387 5.95 3.88 6.83
CA PRO A 387 5.37 4.01 5.49
C PRO A 387 4.02 4.73 5.53
N MET A 388 3.73 5.56 4.52
CA MET A 388 2.59 6.48 4.54
C MET A 388 1.69 6.34 3.29
N ALA A 389 0.38 6.52 3.45
CA ALA A 389 -0.56 6.75 2.35
C ALA A 389 -0.75 8.26 2.14
N LEU A 390 -0.79 8.72 0.88
CA LEU A 390 -0.88 10.14 0.53
C LEU A 390 -2.09 10.42 -0.35
N SER A 391 -2.95 11.36 0.05
CA SER A 391 -3.95 11.97 -0.83
C SER A 391 -3.53 13.41 -1.09
N MET A 392 -3.18 13.73 -2.34
CA MET A 392 -2.62 15.03 -2.70
C MET A 392 -3.50 15.77 -3.70
N VAL A 393 -4.18 16.82 -3.22
CA VAL A 393 -4.84 17.81 -4.07
C VAL A 393 -3.75 18.76 -4.55
N HIS A 394 -3.19 18.48 -5.74
CA HIS A 394 -2.08 19.23 -6.33
C HIS A 394 -1.93 18.92 -7.84
N SER A 395 -1.87 19.96 -8.68
CA SER A 395 -1.65 19.87 -10.13
C SER A 395 -0.28 19.28 -10.48
N PHE A 396 -0.21 18.32 -11.41
CA PHE A 396 1.03 17.67 -11.84
C PHE A 396 1.79 16.85 -10.77
N SER A 397 1.21 16.61 -9.59
CA SER A 397 1.85 15.90 -8.46
C SER A 397 2.44 14.54 -8.85
N LEU A 398 1.78 13.83 -9.76
CA LEU A 398 2.15 12.53 -10.30
C LEU A 398 2.33 12.57 -11.83
N GLN A 399 2.76 13.72 -12.40
CA GLN A 399 3.09 13.82 -13.82
C GLN A 399 4.29 12.93 -14.20
N ARG A 400 5.29 12.85 -13.31
CA ARG A 400 6.51 12.04 -13.48
C ARG A 400 6.88 11.36 -12.15
N PRO A 401 6.14 10.32 -11.71
CA PRO A 401 6.35 9.66 -10.42
C PRO A 401 7.62 8.81 -10.35
N GLY A 402 8.26 8.51 -11.48
CA GLY A 402 9.58 7.88 -11.56
C GLY A 402 10.73 8.80 -11.17
N GLU A 403 10.58 10.12 -11.39
CA GLU A 403 11.64 11.08 -11.15
C GLU A 403 11.70 11.56 -9.70
N THR A 404 12.77 11.23 -8.99
CA THR A 404 12.97 11.63 -7.59
C THR A 404 13.08 13.15 -7.36
N ASN A 405 13.16 13.96 -8.42
CA ASN A 405 13.14 15.43 -8.35
C ASN A 405 11.76 16.03 -8.65
N THR A 406 10.69 15.21 -8.69
CA THR A 406 9.31 15.69 -8.61
C THR A 406 8.72 15.51 -7.23
N VAL A 407 7.64 16.24 -6.94
CA VAL A 407 6.88 16.21 -5.68
C VAL A 407 6.44 14.77 -5.37
N GLY A 408 5.66 14.15 -6.25
CA GLY A 408 5.20 12.77 -6.06
C GLY A 408 6.32 11.74 -6.17
N GLY A 409 7.28 11.90 -7.09
CA GLY A 409 8.41 10.98 -7.20
C GLY A 409 9.31 10.99 -5.97
N ARG A 410 9.49 12.14 -5.32
CA ARG A 410 10.18 12.23 -4.02
C ARG A 410 9.35 11.63 -2.88
N ALA A 411 8.04 11.87 -2.83
CA ALA A 411 7.16 11.27 -1.84
C ALA A 411 7.20 9.73 -1.91
N LEU A 412 7.03 9.17 -3.11
CA LEU A 412 7.14 7.73 -3.37
C LEU A 412 8.55 7.20 -3.08
N ARG A 413 9.62 7.98 -3.32
CA ARG A 413 11.01 7.59 -2.96
C ARG A 413 11.29 7.68 -1.46
N ARG A 414 10.47 8.39 -0.68
CA ARG A 414 10.59 8.47 0.78
C ARG A 414 9.72 7.46 1.55
N GLY A 415 8.98 6.60 0.85
CA GLY A 415 8.20 5.50 1.44
C GLY A 415 6.69 5.70 1.43
N VAL A 416 6.16 6.60 0.58
CA VAL A 416 4.72 6.59 0.27
C VAL A 416 4.40 5.35 -0.55
N TYR A 417 3.46 4.52 -0.06
CA TYR A 417 3.12 3.22 -0.66
C TYR A 417 1.71 3.16 -1.27
N ALA A 418 0.86 4.13 -0.95
CA ALA A 418 -0.41 4.39 -1.63
C ALA A 418 -0.53 5.89 -1.88
N CYS A 419 -0.83 6.32 -3.10
CA CYS A 419 -0.82 7.73 -3.49
C CYS A 419 -1.96 8.07 -4.46
N ILE A 420 -2.60 9.21 -4.22
CA ILE A 420 -3.61 9.81 -5.11
C ILE A 420 -3.13 11.21 -5.47
N GLY A 421 -3.14 11.53 -6.77
CA GLY A 421 -2.67 12.82 -7.28
C GLY A 421 -3.04 12.99 -8.75
N SER A 422 -2.46 14.01 -9.42
CA SER A 422 -2.76 14.30 -10.82
C SER A 422 -1.55 14.20 -11.74
N VAL A 423 -1.77 13.72 -12.96
CA VAL A 423 -0.73 13.53 -13.98
C VAL A 423 -0.48 14.76 -14.84
N ASP A 424 -1.39 15.72 -14.76
CA ASP A 424 -1.46 16.95 -15.55
C ASP A 424 -2.36 17.94 -14.78
N GLU A 425 -2.53 19.19 -15.23
CA GLU A 425 -3.35 20.20 -14.54
C GLU A 425 -4.85 19.83 -14.57
N PRO A 426 -5.47 19.51 -13.42
CA PRO A 426 -6.89 19.21 -13.35
C PRO A 426 -7.68 20.45 -12.90
N TYR A 427 -8.98 20.47 -13.18
CA TYR A 427 -9.87 21.32 -12.39
C TYR A 427 -9.87 20.85 -10.93
N LEU A 428 -9.94 21.79 -9.98
CA LEU A 428 -9.96 21.48 -8.53
C LEU A 428 -11.04 20.43 -8.19
N THR A 429 -12.22 20.56 -8.77
CA THR A 429 -13.37 19.63 -8.62
C THR A 429 -13.12 18.21 -9.14
N ALA A 430 -12.02 17.94 -9.84
CA ALA A 430 -11.59 16.58 -10.16
C ALA A 430 -11.24 15.79 -8.89
N PHE A 431 -10.63 16.46 -7.91
CA PHE A 431 -10.27 15.86 -6.63
C PHE A 431 -11.50 15.72 -5.73
N VAL A 432 -11.57 14.61 -5.00
CA VAL A 432 -12.57 14.40 -3.95
C VAL A 432 -12.19 15.26 -2.72
N PRO A 433 -13.11 16.06 -2.16
CA PRO A 433 -12.89 16.81 -0.93
C PRO A 433 -12.42 15.93 0.26
N PRO A 434 -11.52 16.42 1.13
CA PRO A 434 -11.00 15.65 2.27
C PRO A 434 -12.10 15.08 3.18
N ILE A 435 -13.15 15.85 3.43
CA ILE A 435 -14.32 15.43 4.23
C ILE A 435 -15.08 14.27 3.57
N LEU A 436 -15.26 14.29 2.25
CA LEU A 436 -15.94 13.22 1.53
C LEU A 436 -15.06 11.95 1.45
N GLN A 437 -13.76 12.10 1.23
CA GLN A 437 -12.81 10.98 1.26
C GLN A 437 -12.76 10.35 2.66
N THR A 438 -12.77 11.15 3.72
CA THR A 438 -12.85 10.72 5.12
C THR A 438 -14.11 9.90 5.38
N ARG A 439 -15.30 10.42 5.04
CA ARG A 439 -16.58 9.72 5.19
C ARG A 439 -16.58 8.35 4.48
N ARG A 440 -15.97 8.27 3.30
CA ARG A 440 -15.82 7.01 2.53
C ARG A 440 -14.88 6.02 3.22
N ILE A 441 -13.74 6.47 3.74
CA ILE A 441 -12.79 5.62 4.49
C ILE A 441 -13.41 5.13 5.81
N ARG A 442 -14.14 6.00 6.54
CA ARG A 442 -14.92 5.61 7.73
C ARG A 442 -15.96 4.52 7.41
N ALA A 443 -16.56 4.55 6.22
CA ALA A 443 -17.46 3.52 5.70
C ALA A 443 -16.73 2.27 5.15
N GLY A 444 -15.42 2.14 5.34
CA GLY A 444 -14.62 0.98 4.93
C GLY A 444 -14.19 0.95 3.47
N VAL A 445 -14.49 1.98 2.67
CA VAL A 445 -14.11 2.03 1.25
C VAL A 445 -12.58 2.06 1.11
N PRO A 446 -11.97 1.28 0.18
CA PRO A 446 -10.54 1.32 -0.05
C PRO A 446 -10.01 2.72 -0.38
N PHE A 447 -8.86 3.07 0.18
CA PHE A 447 -8.29 4.43 0.18
C PHE A 447 -8.17 5.05 -1.22
N LEU A 448 -7.62 4.30 -2.18
CA LEU A 448 -7.45 4.78 -3.56
C LEU A 448 -8.81 5.04 -4.24
N LEU A 449 -9.83 4.24 -3.97
CA LEU A 449 -11.19 4.42 -4.51
C LEU A 449 -11.95 5.54 -3.78
N ALA A 450 -11.68 5.73 -2.49
CA ALA A 450 -12.28 6.79 -1.69
C ALA A 450 -11.92 8.19 -2.23
N GLY A 451 -10.71 8.37 -2.75
CA GLY A 451 -10.25 9.61 -3.40
C GLY A 451 -10.59 9.74 -4.90
N ARG A 452 -11.46 8.87 -5.45
CA ARG A 452 -11.88 8.92 -6.87
C ARG A 452 -13.32 9.36 -7.03
N GLN A 453 -13.61 10.01 -8.15
CA GLN A 453 -14.98 10.23 -8.59
C GLN A 453 -15.60 8.90 -9.03
N TRP A 454 -16.87 8.71 -8.72
CA TRP A 454 -17.64 7.49 -9.02
C TRP A 454 -18.69 7.80 -10.09
N PRO A 455 -19.15 6.81 -10.89
CA PRO A 455 -20.25 7.04 -11.82
C PRO A 455 -21.45 7.70 -11.11
N GLY A 456 -21.94 8.81 -11.69
CA GLY A 456 -23.03 9.60 -11.11
C GLY A 456 -22.65 10.58 -9.99
N SER A 457 -21.39 10.64 -9.53
CA SER A 457 -20.98 11.57 -8.46
C SER A 457 -20.78 13.03 -8.91
N GLY A 458 -20.93 13.33 -10.21
CA GLY A 458 -20.84 14.67 -10.77
C GLY A 458 -20.18 14.70 -12.15
N PRO A 459 -19.94 15.90 -12.72
CA PRO A 459 -19.40 16.05 -14.09
C PRO A 459 -17.98 15.47 -14.26
N MET A 460 -17.26 15.22 -13.16
CA MET A 460 -15.88 14.74 -13.14
C MET A 460 -15.75 13.21 -13.05
N SER A 461 -16.83 12.43 -13.20
CA SER A 461 -16.79 10.96 -13.15
C SER A 461 -16.30 10.27 -14.44
N GLY A 462 -16.00 11.04 -15.48
CA GLY A 462 -15.41 10.56 -16.74
C GLY A 462 -13.95 10.12 -16.62
N ILE A 463 -13.29 9.90 -17.76
CA ILE A 463 -11.82 9.73 -17.81
C ILE A 463 -11.20 11.10 -17.58
N TRP A 464 -10.33 11.22 -16.57
CA TRP A 464 -9.64 12.47 -16.26
C TRP A 464 -8.15 12.29 -15.92
N LYS A 465 -7.56 13.31 -15.31
CA LYS A 465 -6.14 13.48 -15.00
C LYS A 465 -5.74 12.94 -13.61
N ILE A 466 -6.65 12.31 -12.87
CA ILE A 466 -6.37 11.78 -11.51
C ILE A 466 -5.87 10.35 -11.62
N THR A 467 -4.72 10.06 -10.99
CA THR A 467 -4.09 8.74 -10.97
C THR A 467 -3.96 8.18 -9.55
N THR A 468 -3.89 6.85 -9.48
CA THR A 468 -3.86 6.05 -8.25
C THR A 468 -2.68 5.07 -8.28
N ILE A 469 -1.76 5.22 -7.33
CA ILE A 469 -0.56 4.39 -7.16
C ILE A 469 -0.69 3.61 -5.85
N GLY A 470 -0.24 2.36 -5.82
CA GLY A 470 -0.41 1.44 -4.70
C GLY A 470 -1.52 0.42 -4.90
N ASP A 471 -1.85 -0.27 -3.82
CA ASP A 471 -2.87 -1.32 -3.77
C ASP A 471 -4.31 -0.74 -3.76
N PRO A 472 -5.16 -1.04 -4.77
CA PRO A 472 -6.53 -0.54 -4.82
C PRO A 472 -7.46 -1.15 -3.77
N PHE A 473 -7.05 -2.24 -3.13
CA PHE A 473 -7.80 -2.92 -2.07
C PHE A 473 -7.45 -2.38 -0.67
N MET A 474 -6.46 -1.49 -0.53
CA MET A 474 -6.03 -1.00 0.78
C MET A 474 -7.15 -0.29 1.53
N ILE A 475 -7.68 -0.93 2.57
CA ILE A 475 -8.61 -0.31 3.52
C ILE A 475 -7.86 0.35 4.69
N ALA A 476 -8.50 1.37 5.25
CA ALA A 476 -8.12 2.01 6.50
C ALA A 476 -9.39 2.12 7.35
N PRO A 477 -9.88 1.03 7.96
CA PRO A 477 -11.12 1.06 8.75
C PRO A 477 -10.90 1.74 10.12
N PRO A 478 -11.92 2.44 10.65
CA PRO A 478 -11.91 3.01 12.00
C PRO A 478 -11.45 2.01 13.07
N PRO A 479 -10.57 2.40 14.03
CA PRO A 479 -9.95 1.45 14.95
C PRO A 479 -10.91 0.62 15.80
N ALA A 480 -12.05 1.18 16.20
CA ALA A 480 -13.07 0.45 16.95
C ALA A 480 -13.89 -0.56 16.12
N MET A 481 -13.83 -0.49 14.78
CA MET A 481 -14.61 -1.38 13.88
C MET A 481 -13.80 -2.53 13.31
N PHE A 482 -12.47 -2.53 13.42
CA PHE A 482 -11.62 -3.55 12.83
C PHE A 482 -10.41 -3.90 13.71
N GLU A 483 -10.51 -5.08 14.32
CA GLU A 483 -9.43 -5.77 15.01
C GLU A 483 -8.75 -6.74 14.04
N VAL A 484 -7.42 -6.69 13.98
CA VAL A 484 -6.62 -7.59 13.14
C VAL A 484 -6.56 -8.96 13.81
N SER A 485 -6.90 -10.00 13.04
CA SER A 485 -6.75 -11.38 13.49
C SER A 485 -5.26 -11.75 13.59
N THR A 486 -4.84 -12.35 14.70
CA THR A 486 -3.43 -12.69 14.96
C THR A 486 -3.26 -14.13 15.40
N THR A 487 -2.24 -14.81 14.89
CA THR A 487 -1.78 -16.12 15.40
C THR A 487 -0.66 -15.87 16.42
N PRO A 488 -0.76 -16.37 17.67
CA PRO A 488 0.30 -16.22 18.67
C PRO A 488 1.63 -16.77 18.16
N LEU A 489 2.74 -16.08 18.45
CA LEU A 489 4.07 -16.49 17.95
C LEU A 489 4.46 -17.91 18.40
N ALA A 490 4.05 -18.31 19.61
CA ALA A 490 4.28 -19.64 20.16
C ALA A 490 3.50 -20.78 19.45
N GLU A 491 2.45 -20.44 18.70
CA GLU A 491 1.67 -21.39 17.89
C GLU A 491 2.10 -21.38 16.41
N ALA A 492 2.83 -20.36 15.98
CA ALA A 492 3.34 -20.24 14.63
C ALA A 492 4.48 -21.23 14.35
N ALA A 493 4.45 -21.88 13.19
CA ALA A 493 5.54 -22.75 12.76
C ALA A 493 6.87 -21.98 12.72
N PRO A 494 7.99 -22.58 13.16
CA PRO A 494 9.31 -21.97 13.05
C PRO A 494 9.70 -21.80 11.58
N ILE A 495 10.46 -20.75 11.27
CA ILE A 495 11.05 -20.58 9.95
C ILE A 495 12.36 -21.39 9.91
N PRO A 496 12.50 -22.39 9.01
CA PRO A 496 13.73 -23.16 8.90
C PRO A 496 14.93 -22.27 8.57
N ASP A 497 16.09 -22.63 9.14
CA ASP A 497 17.39 -21.97 8.90
C ASP A 497 17.43 -20.48 9.24
N ALA A 498 16.44 -19.97 9.99
CA ALA A 498 16.30 -18.56 10.29
C ALA A 498 17.07 -18.14 11.55
N GLU A 499 17.78 -17.02 11.47
CA GLU A 499 18.61 -16.45 12.53
C GLU A 499 17.89 -15.23 13.16
N PRO A 500 17.74 -15.14 14.50
CA PRO A 500 17.23 -13.94 15.15
C PRO A 500 18.12 -12.72 14.85
N LEU A 501 17.55 -11.66 14.29
CA LEU A 501 18.32 -10.49 13.82
C LEU A 501 19.09 -9.80 14.96
N ILE A 502 18.59 -9.91 16.20
CA ILE A 502 19.26 -9.40 17.40
C ILE A 502 20.59 -10.11 17.68
N ASP A 503 20.70 -11.40 17.37
CA ASP A 503 21.92 -12.17 17.60
C ASP A 503 22.94 -11.91 16.49
N VAL A 504 22.51 -11.84 15.23
CA VAL A 504 23.34 -11.36 14.11
C VAL A 504 23.92 -9.97 14.41
N ALA A 505 23.09 -9.03 14.89
CA ALA A 505 23.56 -7.69 15.26
C ALA A 505 24.62 -7.70 16.38
N ARG A 506 24.48 -8.59 17.39
CA ARG A 506 25.47 -8.77 18.46
C ARG A 506 26.79 -9.33 17.93
N GLU A 507 26.74 -10.21 16.94
CA GLU A 507 27.93 -10.78 16.31
C GLU A 507 28.70 -9.73 15.50
N ASP A 508 28.00 -8.94 14.67
CA ASP A 508 28.64 -7.84 13.94
C ASP A 508 29.26 -6.81 14.89
N MET A 509 28.57 -6.42 15.96
CA MET A 509 29.10 -5.51 16.99
C MET A 509 30.39 -6.03 17.63
N ARG A 510 30.50 -7.34 17.88
CA ARG A 510 31.74 -7.96 18.38
C ARG A 510 32.84 -8.00 17.31
N ALA A 511 32.45 -8.22 16.06
CA ALA A 511 33.38 -8.35 14.94
C ALA A 511 34.08 -7.02 14.57
N ILE A 512 33.52 -5.85 14.90
CA ILE A 512 34.12 -4.52 14.64
C ILE A 512 35.60 -4.47 15.07
N ALA A 513 35.96 -5.06 16.21
CA ALA A 513 37.33 -5.03 16.73
C ALA A 513 38.37 -5.79 15.88
N GLY A 514 37.92 -6.70 15.01
CA GLY A 514 38.78 -7.40 14.04
C GLY A 514 38.51 -7.05 12.58
N ASP A 515 37.34 -6.48 12.28
CA ASP A 515 36.89 -6.04 10.96
C ASP A 515 36.09 -4.72 11.08
N PRO A 516 36.75 -3.56 10.96
CA PRO A 516 36.12 -2.25 11.06
C PRO A 516 34.96 -2.02 10.08
N ALA A 517 34.90 -2.74 8.95
CA ALA A 517 33.80 -2.63 7.99
C ALA A 517 32.47 -3.14 8.56
N ARG A 518 32.48 -4.02 9.57
CA ARG A 518 31.28 -4.50 10.26
C ARG A 518 30.52 -3.42 11.02
N SER A 519 31.12 -2.27 11.25
CA SER A 519 30.46 -1.12 11.88
C SER A 519 29.24 -0.62 11.09
N PHE A 520 29.30 -0.64 9.75
CA PHE A 520 28.13 -0.34 8.89
C PHE A 520 26.98 -1.30 9.17
N ASP A 521 27.30 -2.60 9.13
CA ASP A 521 26.37 -3.71 9.27
C ASP A 521 25.71 -3.74 10.66
N ALA A 522 26.51 -3.54 11.72
CA ALA A 522 26.04 -3.45 13.10
C ALA A 522 25.06 -2.29 13.30
N VAL A 523 25.43 -1.06 12.87
CA VAL A 523 24.54 0.12 12.96
C VAL A 523 23.26 -0.11 12.15
N ARG A 524 23.37 -0.62 10.91
CA ARG A 524 22.24 -0.90 10.04
C ARG A 524 21.28 -1.96 10.61
N ARG A 525 21.79 -3.00 11.28
CA ARG A 525 20.95 -4.02 11.94
C ARG A 525 20.25 -3.47 13.18
N LEU A 526 20.89 -2.59 13.96
CA LEU A 526 20.21 -1.85 15.04
C LEU A 526 19.08 -0.95 14.49
N VAL A 527 19.27 -0.30 13.34
CA VAL A 527 18.22 0.48 12.65
C VAL A 527 17.06 -0.41 12.17
N LEU A 528 17.34 -1.60 11.63
CA LEU A 528 16.32 -2.59 11.26
C LEU A 528 15.53 -3.07 12.49
N LEU A 529 16.19 -3.29 13.63
CA LEU A 529 15.58 -3.62 14.92
C LEU A 529 14.79 -2.45 15.55
N GLY A 530 14.74 -1.27 14.90
CA GLY A 530 14.12 -0.06 15.43
C GLY A 530 14.81 0.50 16.67
N ARG A 531 16.08 0.15 16.91
CA ARG A 531 16.89 0.55 18.06
C ARG A 531 17.79 1.74 17.70
N ASP A 532 17.18 2.84 17.25
CA ASP A 532 17.90 4.05 16.81
C ASP A 532 18.80 4.63 17.91
N GLU A 533 18.39 4.56 19.19
CA GLU A 533 19.19 5.02 20.34
C GLU A 533 20.49 4.21 20.50
N LEU A 534 20.40 2.88 20.48
CA LEU A 534 21.58 1.99 20.51
C LEU A 534 22.46 2.15 19.26
N ALA A 535 21.88 2.51 18.11
CA ALA A 535 22.64 2.80 16.90
C ALA A 535 23.46 4.10 17.03
N ILE A 536 22.93 5.11 17.75
CA ILE A 536 23.65 6.34 18.10
C ILE A 536 24.72 6.06 19.16
N GLU A 537 24.42 5.31 20.22
CA GLU A 537 25.42 4.93 21.24
C GLU A 537 26.59 4.14 20.63
N LEU A 538 26.31 3.23 19.69
CA LEU A 538 27.35 2.48 18.98
C LEU A 538 28.22 3.42 18.13
N TRP A 539 27.61 4.37 17.43
CA TRP A 539 28.33 5.39 16.68
C TRP A 539 29.22 6.28 17.55
N GLU A 540 28.71 6.74 18.69
CA GLU A 540 29.48 7.52 19.67
C GLU A 540 30.71 6.74 20.14
N ARG A 541 30.55 5.47 20.53
CA ARG A 541 31.67 4.59 20.94
C ARG A 541 32.67 4.30 19.80
N ILE A 542 32.21 4.16 18.56
CA ILE A 542 33.09 4.03 17.39
C ILE A 542 33.95 5.30 17.23
N GLY A 543 33.36 6.48 17.44
CA GLY A 543 34.07 7.76 17.46
C GLY A 543 35.09 7.88 18.61
N GLU A 544 34.70 7.48 19.83
CA GLU A 544 35.57 7.49 21.01
C GLU A 544 36.79 6.57 20.87
N ASN A 545 36.63 5.40 20.24
CA ASN A 545 37.73 4.47 19.97
C ASN A 545 38.73 5.02 18.92
N GLY A 546 38.35 6.04 18.15
CA GLY A 546 39.25 6.75 17.25
C GLY A 546 39.67 6.00 15.98
N ASP A 547 39.06 4.85 15.65
CA ASP A 547 39.33 4.09 14.43
C ASP A 547 38.68 4.78 13.20
N PRO A 548 39.48 5.38 12.28
CA PRO A 548 38.92 6.10 11.12
C PRO A 548 38.20 5.18 10.14
N ALA A 549 38.59 3.89 10.05
CA ALA A 549 37.97 2.94 9.14
C ALA A 549 36.56 2.57 9.63
N ALA A 550 36.40 2.30 10.92
CA ALA A 550 35.09 2.05 11.54
C ALA A 550 34.18 3.29 11.46
N VAL A 551 34.71 4.49 11.74
CA VAL A 551 33.94 5.75 11.60
C VAL A 551 33.47 5.95 10.16
N SER A 552 34.35 5.75 9.17
CA SER A 552 34.03 5.90 7.75
C SER A 552 32.95 4.92 7.28
N ALA A 553 33.04 3.65 7.72
CA ALA A 553 32.08 2.61 7.38
C ALA A 553 30.71 2.81 8.07
N ALA A 554 30.66 3.20 9.34
CA ALA A 554 29.41 3.44 10.06
C ALA A 554 28.64 4.69 9.59
N ALA A 555 29.34 5.74 9.16
CA ALA A 555 28.77 7.06 8.86
C ALA A 555 27.53 7.05 7.94
N PRO A 556 27.45 6.26 6.85
CA PRO A 556 26.27 6.23 6.00
C PRO A 556 25.01 5.66 6.68
N ALA A 557 25.17 4.77 7.67
CA ALA A 557 24.06 4.09 8.34
C ALA A 557 23.49 4.89 9.52
N VAL A 558 24.29 5.73 10.18
CA VAL A 558 23.86 6.48 11.38
C VAL A 558 23.13 7.80 11.08
N LEU A 559 23.24 8.33 9.86
CA LEU A 559 22.54 9.58 9.46
C LEU A 559 21.03 9.53 9.74
N ASP A 560 20.42 8.38 9.49
CA ASP A 560 18.99 8.14 9.68
C ASP A 560 18.58 8.18 11.17
N PRO A 561 19.25 7.44 12.09
CA PRO A 561 19.15 7.65 13.54
C PRO A 561 19.40 9.08 14.00
N LEU A 562 20.49 9.73 13.59
CA LEU A 562 20.80 11.10 14.03
C LEU A 562 19.69 12.09 13.64
N PHE A 563 19.13 11.94 12.44
CA PHE A 563 17.98 12.75 11.99
C PHE A 563 16.74 12.50 12.87
N ARG A 564 16.38 11.23 13.12
CA ARG A 564 15.20 10.89 13.94
C ARG A 564 15.36 11.27 15.42
N GLY A 565 16.57 11.12 15.96
CA GLY A 565 16.97 11.55 17.30
C GLY A 565 17.18 13.06 17.45
N ARG A 566 16.97 13.85 16.37
CA ARG A 566 17.12 15.32 16.35
C ARG A 566 18.52 15.81 16.74
N ARG A 567 19.56 15.01 16.50
CA ARG A 567 20.98 15.32 16.75
C ARG A 567 21.53 16.20 15.61
N TRP A 568 20.99 17.42 15.48
CA TRP A 568 21.12 18.22 14.26
C TRP A 568 22.55 18.61 13.89
N ASN A 569 23.36 19.03 14.86
CA ASN A 569 24.74 19.43 14.61
C ASN A 569 25.53 18.26 14.00
N GLU A 570 25.46 17.08 14.62
CA GLU A 570 26.13 15.88 14.13
C GLU A 570 25.58 15.39 12.79
N PHE A 571 24.26 15.42 12.59
CA PHE A 571 23.64 15.06 11.30
C PHE A 571 24.13 15.97 10.17
N VAL A 572 24.19 17.28 10.42
CA VAL A 572 24.63 18.29 9.44
C VAL A 572 26.13 18.17 9.18
N ASP A 573 26.96 18.09 10.22
CA ASP A 573 28.41 17.95 10.11
C ASP A 573 28.83 16.66 9.38
N LEU A 574 28.14 15.55 9.64
CA LEU A 574 28.37 14.27 8.98
C LEU A 574 27.89 14.31 7.52
N GLY A 575 26.75 14.96 7.27
CA GLY A 575 26.22 15.21 5.93
C GLY A 575 27.17 16.03 5.07
N PHE A 576 27.70 17.13 5.59
CA PHE A 576 28.68 17.97 4.90
C PHE A 576 29.96 17.21 4.56
N ARG A 577 30.58 16.54 5.55
CA ARG A 577 31.78 15.72 5.33
C ARG A 577 31.56 14.69 4.21
N ARG A 578 30.42 13.98 4.23
CA ARG A 578 30.06 13.03 3.17
C ARG A 578 29.93 13.68 1.79
N CYS A 579 29.35 14.88 1.70
CA CYS A 579 29.26 15.64 0.45
C CYS A 579 30.64 16.10 -0.07
N GLU A 580 31.58 16.43 0.82
CA GLU A 580 32.95 16.77 0.44
C GLU A 580 33.71 15.55 -0.11
N THR A 581 33.64 14.40 0.56
CA THR A 581 34.24 13.14 0.06
C THR A 581 33.71 12.75 -1.31
N LEU A 582 32.40 12.91 -1.55
CA LEU A 582 31.78 12.66 -2.86
C LEU A 582 32.21 13.65 -3.95
N ARG A 583 32.59 14.87 -3.59
CA ARG A 583 33.11 15.88 -4.53
C ARG A 583 34.60 15.71 -4.83
N ASN A 584 35.36 15.06 -3.95
CA ASN A 584 36.80 14.84 -4.13
C ASN A 584 37.23 13.42 -3.73
N PRO A 585 36.89 12.38 -4.54
CA PRO A 585 37.14 10.97 -4.20
C PRO A 585 38.63 10.57 -4.11
N ARG A 586 39.58 11.48 -4.44
CA ARG A 586 41.03 11.24 -4.34
C ARG A 586 41.61 11.54 -2.94
N GLY A 587 40.79 11.88 -1.97
CA GLY A 587 41.21 12.22 -0.61
C GLY A 587 41.40 11.04 0.35
N LEU A 588 41.07 9.81 -0.05
CA LEU A 588 41.09 8.61 0.82
C LEU A 588 42.41 7.81 0.80
N ASP A 589 43.40 8.23 -0.01
CA ASP A 589 44.73 7.61 -0.11
C ASP A 589 45.83 8.40 0.67
N ARG A 590 45.49 8.99 1.83
CA ARG A 590 46.44 9.69 2.71
C ARG A 590 46.12 9.53 4.19
#